data_AF-A0A419YTW5-F1
#
_entry.id   AF-A0A419YTW5-F1
#
_cell.length_a   1.000
_cell.length_b   1.000
_cell.length_c   1.000
_cell.angle_alpha   90.00
_cell.angle_beta   90.00
_cell.angle_gamma   90.00
#
_symmetry.space_group_name_H-M   'P 1'
#
loop_
_entity.id
_entity.type
_entity.pdbx_description
1 polymer ?
#
loop_
_entity_poly.entity_id
_entity_poly.type
_entity_poly.pdbx_seq_one_letter_code
_entity_poly.pdbx_strand_id
1 'polypeptide(L)'
;MSISINHSTADKAHVLGLLGAGGKLTERQARALEGAREEARRSYGRSELPLPVTEALEHLVAGHADSTAEYAGNSYQRALQLLTAQCGSDLGTLATYSRAATFFGRLDEELAAAGVAAALLPGHYLFGGPPDEFPYIPGSTDGYPALGHLPLSLTKPAADAYRAALDRIDADFRYDLELLIELLDIEHESWEYGTANLDWYTQDTVFFYLG
;
A
#
# COMPACT_ATOMS: atom_id res chain seq x y z
N MET A 1 16.12 12.32 -0.55
CA MET A 1 15.07 12.11 -1.56
C MET A 1 13.75 12.19 -0.82
N SER A 2 12.79 12.95 -1.34
CA SER A 2 11.45 12.96 -0.75
C SER A 2 10.60 11.88 -1.41
N ILE A 3 9.76 11.22 -0.62
CA ILE A 3 8.79 10.23 -1.10
C ILE A 3 7.38 10.68 -0.76
N SER A 4 6.43 10.36 -1.62
CA SER A 4 5.01 10.54 -1.32
C SER A 4 4.43 9.23 -0.80
N ILE A 5 3.58 9.34 0.21
CA ILE A 5 2.76 8.23 0.69
C ILE A 5 1.37 8.43 0.11
N ASN A 6 1.01 7.64 -0.89
CA ASN A 6 -0.34 7.57 -1.40
C ASN A 6 -1.07 6.38 -0.79
N HIS A 7 -2.40 6.34 -0.89
CA HIS A 7 -3.20 5.22 -0.43
C HIS A 7 -4.38 4.95 -1.37
N SER A 8 -4.89 3.74 -1.33
CA SER A 8 -6.19 3.36 -1.88
C SER A 8 -6.73 2.15 -1.12
N THR A 9 -8.04 1.93 -1.23
CA THR A 9 -8.71 0.82 -0.57
C THR A 9 -9.14 -0.22 -1.59
N ALA A 10 -8.73 -1.48 -1.39
CA ALA A 10 -8.98 -2.57 -2.32
C ALA A 10 -9.43 -3.86 -1.60
N ASP A 11 -10.02 -4.79 -2.36
CA ASP A 11 -10.23 -6.16 -1.94
C ASP A 11 -8.89 -6.92 -2.10
N LYS A 12 -8.29 -7.32 -0.97
CA LYS A 12 -7.03 -8.05 -0.95
C LYS A 12 -7.08 -9.35 -1.75
N ALA A 13 -8.16 -10.11 -1.65
CA ALA A 13 -8.31 -11.37 -2.37
C ALA A 13 -8.40 -11.12 -3.89
N HIS A 14 -8.99 -10.00 -4.30
CA HIS A 14 -9.03 -9.59 -5.70
C HIS A 14 -7.64 -9.34 -6.27
N VAL A 15 -6.79 -8.61 -5.55
CA VAL A 15 -5.38 -8.34 -5.92
C VAL A 15 -4.58 -9.63 -5.92
N LEU A 16 -4.70 -10.44 -4.87
CA LEU A 16 -4.01 -11.73 -4.77
C LEU A 16 -4.35 -12.65 -5.94
N GLY A 17 -5.62 -12.67 -6.37
CA GLY A 17 -6.06 -13.48 -7.51
C GLY A 17 -5.46 -13.05 -8.86
N LEU A 18 -4.84 -11.87 -8.98
CA LEU A 18 -4.04 -11.49 -10.15
C LEU A 18 -2.63 -12.07 -10.12
N LEU A 19 -2.07 -12.28 -8.92
CA LEU A 19 -0.69 -12.74 -8.73
C LEU A 19 -0.63 -14.26 -8.92
N GLY A 20 -0.08 -14.71 -10.05
CA GLY A 20 -0.06 -16.13 -10.40
C GLY A 20 -1.40 -16.69 -10.90
N ALA A 21 -2.25 -15.84 -11.48
CA ALA A 21 -3.57 -16.22 -11.96
C ALA A 21 -3.58 -17.34 -13.03
N GLY A 22 -2.45 -17.57 -13.71
CA GLY A 22 -2.32 -18.62 -14.73
C GLY A 22 -3.35 -18.50 -15.87
N GLY A 23 -3.85 -17.29 -16.13
CA GLY A 23 -4.85 -17.00 -17.16
C GLY A 23 -6.32 -17.20 -16.76
N LYS A 24 -6.63 -17.60 -15.53
CA LYS A 24 -8.03 -17.76 -15.05
C LYS A 24 -8.51 -16.52 -14.30
N LEU A 25 -8.67 -15.42 -15.03
CA LEU A 25 -9.12 -14.15 -14.48
C LEU A 25 -10.64 -14.02 -14.52
N THR A 26 -11.22 -13.45 -13.47
CA THR A 26 -12.57 -12.88 -13.55
C THR A 26 -12.57 -11.68 -14.50
N GLU A 27 -13.73 -11.28 -15.02
CA GLU A 27 -13.82 -10.10 -15.90
C GLU A 27 -13.31 -8.82 -15.21
N ARG A 28 -13.58 -8.67 -13.91
CA ARG A 28 -13.10 -7.52 -13.12
C ARG A 28 -11.57 -7.52 -13.02
N GLN A 29 -10.96 -8.68 -12.75
CA GLN A 29 -9.49 -8.81 -12.73
C GLN A 29 -8.88 -8.58 -14.12
N ALA A 30 -9.51 -9.07 -15.18
CA ALA A 30 -9.03 -8.84 -16.54
C ALA A 30 -9.02 -7.34 -16.90
N ARG A 31 -10.05 -6.59 -16.50
CA ARG A 31 -10.09 -5.12 -16.65
C ARG A 31 -9.01 -4.43 -15.85
N ALA A 32 -8.83 -4.80 -14.58
CA ALA A 32 -7.78 -4.23 -13.72
C ALA A 32 -6.37 -4.49 -14.30
N LEU A 33 -6.14 -5.69 -14.82
CA LEU A 33 -4.87 -6.05 -15.47
C LEU A 33 -4.61 -5.22 -16.74
N GLU A 34 -5.61 -5.05 -17.61
CA GLU A 34 -5.45 -4.19 -18.79
C GLU A 34 -5.17 -2.73 -18.42
N GLY A 35 -5.86 -2.19 -17.40
CA GLY A 35 -5.58 -0.86 -16.86
C GLY A 35 -4.14 -0.74 -16.34
N ALA A 36 -3.66 -1.76 -15.63
CA ALA A 36 -2.30 -1.77 -15.10
C ALA A 36 -1.25 -1.84 -16.23
N ARG A 37 -1.52 -2.61 -17.28
CA ARG A 37 -0.67 -2.68 -18.49
C ARG A 37 -0.62 -1.35 -19.23
N GLU A 38 -1.77 -0.69 -19.41
CA GLU A 38 -1.84 0.64 -20.03
C GLU A 38 -1.03 1.66 -19.23
N GLU A 39 -1.23 1.68 -17.91
CA GLU A 39 -0.50 2.59 -17.02
C GLU A 39 1.01 2.31 -17.03
N ALA A 40 1.41 1.04 -17.00
CA ALA A 40 2.82 0.65 -17.08
C ALA A 40 3.47 1.17 -18.37
N ARG A 41 2.79 1.06 -19.52
CA ARG A 41 3.28 1.58 -20.80
C ARG A 41 3.35 3.11 -20.79
N ARG A 42 2.32 3.77 -20.24
CA ARG A 42 2.23 5.24 -20.18
C ARG A 42 3.33 5.84 -19.32
N SER A 43 3.53 5.30 -18.12
CA SER A 43 4.38 5.88 -17.09
C SER A 43 5.81 5.33 -17.09
N TYR A 44 6.02 4.10 -17.60
CA TYR A 44 7.33 3.42 -17.60
C TYR A 44 7.76 2.84 -18.95
N GLY A 45 7.02 3.07 -20.03
CA GLY A 45 7.37 2.53 -21.36
C GLY A 45 8.72 3.01 -21.93
N ARG A 46 9.32 4.05 -21.32
CA ARG A 46 10.67 4.54 -21.64
C ARG A 46 11.67 4.36 -20.49
N SER A 47 11.33 3.55 -19.49
CA SER A 47 12.21 3.28 -18.35
C SER A 47 13.49 2.60 -18.82
N GLU A 48 14.63 3.04 -18.27
CA GLU A 48 15.94 2.42 -18.49
C GLU A 48 16.26 1.34 -17.44
N LEU A 49 15.27 0.93 -16.64
CA LEU A 49 15.45 -0.17 -15.68
C LEU A 49 15.84 -1.45 -16.42
N PRO A 50 16.85 -2.20 -15.95
CA PRO A 50 17.29 -3.44 -16.59
C PRO A 50 16.18 -4.48 -16.80
N LEU A 51 15.19 -4.49 -15.89
CA LEU A 51 13.91 -5.17 -16.08
C LEU A 51 12.82 -4.11 -16.29
N PRO A 52 12.18 -4.03 -17.47
CA PRO A 52 11.06 -3.11 -17.68
C PRO A 52 9.90 -3.41 -16.73
N VAL A 53 9.25 -2.37 -16.19
CA VAL A 53 8.08 -2.52 -15.31
C VAL A 53 6.94 -3.28 -16.00
N THR A 54 6.78 -3.09 -17.30
CA THR A 54 5.80 -3.85 -18.11
C THR A 54 6.10 -5.35 -18.12
N GLU A 55 7.37 -5.74 -18.15
CA GLU A 55 7.78 -7.16 -18.12
C GLU A 55 7.66 -7.73 -16.71
N ALA A 56 8.08 -6.97 -15.69
CA ALA A 56 7.89 -7.35 -14.29
C ALA A 56 6.40 -7.59 -13.94
N LEU A 57 5.48 -6.80 -14.51
CA LEU A 57 4.04 -6.99 -14.37
C LEU A 57 3.59 -8.34 -14.92
N GLU A 58 4.05 -8.72 -16.11
CA GLU A 58 3.71 -10.03 -16.69
C GLU A 58 4.29 -11.19 -15.87
N HIS A 59 5.50 -11.04 -15.32
CA HIS A 59 6.08 -12.02 -14.40
C HIS A 59 5.19 -12.24 -13.16
N LEU A 60 4.73 -11.16 -12.51
CA LEU A 60 3.86 -11.26 -11.34
C LEU A 60 2.55 -11.98 -11.67
N VAL A 61 1.94 -11.66 -12.82
CA VAL A 61 0.70 -12.32 -13.28
C VAL A 61 0.94 -13.80 -13.61
N ALA A 62 2.11 -14.13 -14.15
CA ALA A 62 2.55 -15.49 -14.40
C ALA A 62 2.95 -16.24 -13.11
N GLY A 63 3.06 -15.54 -11.97
CA GLY A 63 3.30 -16.13 -10.66
C GLY A 63 4.77 -16.31 -10.30
N HIS A 64 5.66 -15.52 -10.89
CA HIS A 64 7.08 -15.55 -10.56
C HIS A 64 7.67 -14.14 -10.42
N ALA A 65 8.75 -14.04 -9.65
CA ALA A 65 9.49 -12.80 -9.42
C ALA A 65 10.99 -13.06 -9.30
N ASP A 66 11.52 -13.90 -10.20
CA ASP A 66 12.85 -14.52 -10.13
C ASP A 66 13.87 -13.93 -11.11
N SER A 67 13.57 -12.78 -11.72
CA SER A 67 14.54 -12.09 -12.59
C SER A 67 15.81 -11.72 -11.82
N THR A 68 16.97 -12.03 -12.42
CA THR A 68 18.29 -11.74 -11.87
C THR A 68 18.84 -10.38 -12.34
N ALA A 69 18.02 -9.57 -13.02
CA ALA A 69 18.45 -8.26 -13.49
C ALA A 69 18.78 -7.33 -12.31
N GLU A 70 19.77 -6.45 -12.49
CA GLU A 70 20.10 -5.45 -11.46
C GLU A 70 18.87 -4.57 -11.18
N TYR A 71 18.60 -4.30 -9.91
CA TYR A 71 17.43 -3.54 -9.46
C TYR A 71 16.06 -4.12 -9.86
N ALA A 72 15.97 -5.43 -10.19
CA ALA A 72 14.70 -6.06 -10.55
C ALA A 72 13.59 -5.86 -9.50
N GLY A 73 13.96 -5.80 -8.22
CA GLY A 73 13.03 -5.51 -7.12
C GLY A 73 12.28 -4.19 -7.29
N ASN A 74 12.94 -3.14 -7.79
CA ASN A 74 12.29 -1.85 -8.05
C ASN A 74 11.18 -1.98 -9.10
N SER A 75 11.44 -2.77 -10.16
CA SER A 75 10.46 -3.02 -11.22
C SER A 75 9.29 -3.86 -10.72
N TYR A 76 9.56 -4.88 -9.90
CA TYR A 76 8.53 -5.73 -9.31
C TYR A 76 7.65 -4.97 -8.32
N GLN A 77 8.23 -4.16 -7.44
CA GLN A 77 7.47 -3.33 -6.51
C GLN A 77 6.60 -2.30 -7.27
N ARG A 78 7.12 -1.69 -8.34
CA ARG A 78 6.31 -0.78 -9.17
C ARG A 78 5.16 -1.52 -9.86
N ALA A 79 5.41 -2.70 -10.41
CA ALA A 79 4.37 -3.52 -11.04
C ALA A 79 3.28 -3.92 -10.03
N LEU A 80 3.66 -4.30 -8.81
CA LEU A 80 2.73 -4.61 -7.72
C LEU A 80 1.87 -3.40 -7.34
N GLN A 81 2.48 -2.21 -7.20
CA GLN A 81 1.75 -0.97 -6.94
C GLN A 81 0.72 -0.69 -8.04
N LEU A 82 1.08 -0.85 -9.31
CA LEU A 82 0.16 -0.64 -10.44
C LEU A 82 -1.01 -1.62 -10.42
N LEU A 83 -0.77 -2.91 -10.21
CA LEU A 83 -1.83 -3.92 -10.10
C LEU A 83 -2.78 -3.61 -8.94
N THR A 84 -2.22 -3.29 -7.79
CA THR A 84 -2.99 -2.98 -6.58
C THR A 84 -3.84 -1.73 -6.78
N ALA A 85 -3.27 -0.65 -7.33
CA ALA A 85 -3.99 0.60 -7.59
C ALA A 85 -5.17 0.40 -8.56
N GLN A 86 -5.04 -0.46 -9.56
CA GLN A 86 -6.12 -0.72 -10.52
C GLN A 86 -7.24 -1.63 -9.95
N CYS A 87 -7.01 -2.24 -8.81
CA CYS A 87 -8.03 -2.99 -8.06
C CYS A 87 -8.75 -2.13 -7.01
N GLY A 88 -8.14 -1.01 -6.62
CA GLY A 88 -8.59 -0.17 -5.53
C GLY A 88 -9.48 0.99 -5.94
N SER A 89 -9.82 1.81 -4.96
CA SER A 89 -10.41 3.13 -5.14
C SER A 89 -9.44 4.11 -5.81
N ASP A 90 -9.92 5.33 -6.07
CA ASP A 90 -9.03 6.43 -6.47
C ASP A 90 -7.90 6.63 -5.46
N LEU A 91 -6.73 7.01 -5.96
CA LEU A 91 -5.55 7.26 -5.14
C LEU A 91 -5.68 8.58 -4.37
N GLY A 92 -5.58 8.51 -3.05
CA GLY A 92 -5.39 9.66 -2.18
C GLY A 92 -3.90 9.87 -1.85
N THR A 93 -3.50 11.09 -1.52
CA THR A 93 -2.16 11.41 -0.98
C THR A 93 -2.29 11.70 0.50
N LEU A 94 -1.54 10.99 1.35
CA LEU A 94 -1.42 11.34 2.77
C LEU A 94 -0.51 12.55 2.94
N ALA A 95 0.77 12.40 2.57
CA ALA A 95 1.78 13.45 2.67
C ALA A 95 3.07 13.07 1.93
N THR A 96 4.00 14.03 1.85
CA THR A 96 5.34 13.86 1.26
C THR A 96 6.41 14.10 2.30
N TYR A 97 7.34 13.15 2.45
CA TYR A 97 8.36 13.16 3.49
C TYR A 97 9.77 13.07 2.90
N SER A 98 10.70 13.86 3.44
CA SER A 98 12.13 13.79 3.06
C SER A 98 12.85 12.57 3.63
N ARG A 99 12.34 12.00 4.73
CA ARG A 99 12.89 10.83 5.46
C ARG A 99 11.75 10.05 6.14
N ALA A 100 10.81 9.52 5.35
CA ALA A 100 9.59 8.89 5.86
C ALA A 100 9.87 7.80 6.90
N ALA A 101 10.72 6.81 6.58
CA ALA A 101 11.04 5.72 7.50
C ALA A 101 11.64 6.21 8.83
N THR A 102 12.49 7.25 8.81
CA THR A 102 13.02 7.84 10.04
C THR A 102 11.95 8.57 10.84
N PHE A 103 11.06 9.31 10.16
CA PHE A 103 9.97 10.01 10.81
C PHE A 103 9.02 9.03 11.50
N PHE A 104 8.52 8.04 10.76
CA PHE A 104 7.58 7.04 11.29
C PHE A 104 8.23 6.11 12.31
N GLY A 105 9.53 5.81 12.20
CA GLY A 105 10.23 5.08 13.26
C GLY A 105 10.25 5.84 14.60
N ARG A 106 10.44 7.17 14.58
CA ARG A 106 10.36 7.99 15.80
C ARG A 106 8.92 8.17 16.29
N LEU A 107 7.96 8.31 15.38
CA LEU A 107 6.55 8.35 15.75
C LEU A 107 6.11 7.04 16.42
N ASP A 108 6.57 5.89 15.90
CA ASP A 108 6.31 4.58 16.50
C ASP A 108 6.85 4.50 17.94
N GLU A 109 8.05 5.01 18.19
CA GLU A 109 8.64 5.08 19.54
C GLU A 109 7.77 5.91 20.50
N GLU A 110 7.33 7.09 20.08
CA GLU A 110 6.45 7.98 20.85
C GLU A 110 5.08 7.34 21.14
N LEU A 111 4.46 6.73 20.12
CA LEU A 111 3.17 6.06 20.25
C LEU A 111 3.27 4.82 21.14
N ALA A 112 4.33 4.02 21.01
CA ALA A 112 4.57 2.88 21.87
C ALA A 112 4.79 3.30 23.32
N ALA A 113 5.54 4.38 23.57
CA ALA A 113 5.69 4.96 24.92
C ALA A 113 4.35 5.48 25.48
N ALA A 114 3.47 5.98 24.62
CA ALA A 114 2.08 6.31 24.94
C ALA A 114 1.15 5.08 25.05
N GLY A 115 1.67 3.85 24.96
CA GLY A 115 0.91 2.62 25.17
C GLY A 115 0.05 2.18 23.99
N VAL A 116 0.31 2.70 22.79
CA VAL A 116 -0.28 2.17 21.55
C VAL A 116 0.29 0.77 21.27
N ALA A 117 -0.58 -0.18 20.93
CA ALA A 117 -0.18 -1.55 20.65
C ALA A 117 0.68 -1.65 19.38
N ALA A 118 1.68 -2.53 19.39
CA ALA A 118 2.61 -2.71 18.26
C ALA A 118 1.93 -2.99 16.91
N ALA A 119 0.79 -3.68 16.91
CA ALA A 119 0.03 -3.97 15.69
C ALA A 119 -0.65 -2.74 15.08
N LEU A 120 -0.74 -1.64 15.83
CA LEU A 120 -1.35 -0.37 15.41
C LEU A 120 -0.28 0.71 15.18
N LEU A 121 1.01 0.38 15.17
CA LEU A 121 2.04 1.40 14.94
C LEU A 121 2.16 1.71 13.43
N PRO A 122 2.21 2.99 13.04
CA PRO A 122 2.21 3.38 11.63
C PRO A 122 3.39 2.87 10.84
N GLY A 123 4.59 2.84 11.42
CA GLY A 123 5.76 2.30 10.74
C GLY A 123 5.58 0.82 10.33
N HIS A 124 4.86 0.04 11.13
CA HIS A 124 4.63 -1.37 10.86
C HIS A 124 3.73 -1.63 9.65
N TYR A 125 2.64 -0.87 9.48
CA TYR A 125 1.74 -1.09 8.34
C TYR A 125 2.12 -0.26 7.11
N LEU A 126 2.76 0.91 7.27
CA LEU A 126 3.22 1.71 6.14
C LEU A 126 4.41 1.06 5.45
N PHE A 127 5.36 0.49 6.20
CA PHE A 127 6.62 -0.07 5.68
C PHE A 127 6.74 -1.60 5.85
N GLY A 128 5.67 -2.27 6.30
CA GLY A 128 5.67 -3.72 6.55
C GLY A 128 5.72 -4.60 5.30
N GLY A 129 5.52 -4.03 4.11
CA GLY A 129 5.44 -4.79 2.86
C GLY A 129 4.00 -5.14 2.47
N PRO A 130 3.82 -5.94 1.41
CA PRO A 130 2.51 -6.47 1.02
C PRO A 130 1.95 -7.43 2.09
N PRO A 131 0.64 -7.75 2.02
CA PRO A 131 0.03 -8.74 2.91
C PRO A 131 0.76 -10.09 2.88
N ASP A 132 0.81 -10.78 4.02
CA ASP A 132 1.51 -12.07 4.18
C ASP A 132 1.04 -13.16 3.22
N GLU A 133 -0.20 -13.08 2.73
CA GLU A 133 -0.75 -14.04 1.76
C GLU A 133 -0.22 -13.83 0.34
N PHE A 134 0.43 -12.70 0.06
CA PHE A 134 1.00 -12.42 -1.25
C PHE A 134 2.24 -13.30 -1.46
N PRO A 135 2.52 -13.71 -2.72
CA PRO A 135 3.77 -14.39 -3.01
C PRO A 135 4.96 -13.49 -2.65
N TYR A 136 6.11 -14.11 -2.39
CA TYR A 136 7.34 -13.36 -2.20
C TYR A 136 7.65 -12.52 -3.44
N ILE A 137 7.77 -11.21 -3.24
CA ILE A 137 8.13 -10.24 -4.27
C ILE A 137 9.41 -9.55 -3.78
N PRO A 138 10.51 -9.55 -4.58
CA PRO A 138 11.75 -8.91 -4.17
C PRO A 138 11.53 -7.44 -3.79
N GLY A 139 12.12 -7.02 -2.67
CA GLY A 139 12.11 -5.63 -2.24
C GLY A 139 12.97 -4.75 -3.15
N SER A 140 12.66 -3.46 -3.19
CA SER A 140 13.47 -2.46 -3.89
C SER A 140 14.82 -2.27 -3.21
N THR A 141 15.86 -1.98 -3.99
CA THR A 141 17.25 -1.94 -3.52
C THR A 141 17.52 -0.86 -2.48
N ASP A 142 16.86 0.30 -2.59
CA ASP A 142 16.95 1.43 -1.67
C ASP A 142 15.72 1.53 -0.73
N GLY A 143 14.86 0.50 -0.74
CA GLY A 143 13.60 0.46 -0.01
C GLY A 143 12.41 1.07 -0.76
N TYR A 144 12.59 1.68 -1.94
CA TYR A 144 11.49 2.29 -2.71
C TYR A 144 11.57 1.99 -4.22
N PRO A 145 10.45 1.81 -4.93
CA PRO A 145 9.07 1.83 -4.45
C PRO A 145 8.78 0.66 -3.48
N ALA A 146 7.78 0.84 -2.62
CA ALA A 146 7.33 -0.19 -1.69
C ALA A 146 5.81 -0.12 -1.48
N LEU A 147 5.22 -1.23 -1.05
CA LEU A 147 3.81 -1.32 -0.69
C LEU A 147 3.68 -1.57 0.81
N GLY A 148 2.87 -0.79 1.49
CA GLY A 148 2.37 -1.08 2.84
C GLY A 148 0.90 -1.50 2.80
N HIS A 149 0.39 -2.04 3.89
CA HIS A 149 -1.02 -2.43 3.98
C HIS A 149 -1.54 -2.40 5.42
N LEU A 150 -2.81 -2.04 5.58
CA LEU A 150 -3.54 -2.10 6.85
C LEU A 150 -4.96 -2.66 6.59
N PRO A 151 -5.37 -3.74 7.27
CA PRO A 151 -6.76 -4.18 7.22
C PRO A 151 -7.74 -3.08 7.65
N LEU A 152 -8.83 -2.88 6.92
CA LEU A 152 -9.86 -1.87 7.23
C LEU A 152 -10.48 -2.09 8.61
N SER A 153 -10.50 -3.32 9.11
CA SER A 153 -10.94 -3.61 10.48
C SER A 153 -10.04 -3.00 11.56
N LEU A 154 -8.82 -2.56 11.22
CA LEU A 154 -7.86 -1.95 12.13
C LEU A 154 -7.78 -0.42 12.00
N THR A 155 -8.41 0.19 11.00
CA THR A 155 -8.33 1.65 10.81
C THR A 155 -8.93 2.41 11.99
N LYS A 156 -10.14 2.04 12.43
CA LYS A 156 -10.77 2.67 13.60
C LYS A 156 -10.02 2.42 14.91
N PRO A 157 -9.64 1.18 15.26
CA PRO A 157 -8.78 0.93 16.42
C PRO A 157 -7.48 1.76 16.44
N ALA A 158 -6.82 1.92 15.28
CA ALA A 158 -5.63 2.75 15.17
C ALA A 158 -5.95 4.23 15.39
N ALA A 159 -6.96 4.78 14.70
CA ALA A 159 -7.37 6.18 14.85
C ALA A 159 -7.72 6.54 16.31
N ASP A 160 -8.47 5.67 16.99
CA ASP A 160 -8.85 5.89 18.39
C ASP A 160 -7.64 5.80 19.33
N ALA A 161 -6.72 4.87 19.10
CA ALA A 161 -5.49 4.74 19.88
C ALA A 161 -4.59 5.98 19.71
N TYR A 162 -4.45 6.48 18.48
CA TYR A 162 -3.68 7.68 18.17
C TYR A 162 -4.29 8.91 18.83
N ARG A 163 -5.61 9.06 18.74
CA ARG A 163 -6.34 10.17 19.38
C ARG A 163 -6.12 10.19 20.90
N ALA A 164 -6.11 9.02 21.54
CA ALA A 164 -5.81 8.90 22.97
C ALA A 164 -4.32 9.13 23.31
N ALA A 165 -3.42 9.09 22.33
CA ALA A 165 -1.98 9.32 22.49
C ALA A 165 -1.56 10.77 22.17
N LEU A 166 -2.35 11.55 21.43
CA LEU A 166 -2.01 12.90 20.93
C LEU A 166 -1.40 13.82 21.99
N ASP A 167 -1.97 13.88 23.18
CA ASP A 167 -1.50 14.77 24.25
C ASP A 167 -0.22 14.28 24.95
N ARG A 168 0.17 13.02 24.71
CA ARG A 168 1.27 12.32 25.39
C ARG A 168 2.52 12.17 24.52
N ILE A 169 2.46 12.57 23.25
CA ILE A 169 3.59 12.58 22.32
C ILE A 169 4.13 13.99 22.09
N ASP A 170 5.36 14.07 21.58
CA ASP A 170 5.96 15.33 21.15
C ASP A 170 5.07 16.09 20.15
N ALA A 171 4.99 17.42 20.33
CA ALA A 171 4.18 18.31 19.51
C ALA A 171 4.60 18.30 18.03
N ASP A 172 5.88 18.03 17.74
CA ASP A 172 6.41 17.96 16.38
C ASP A 172 5.79 16.82 15.55
N PHE A 173 5.19 15.81 16.19
CA PHE A 173 4.53 14.68 15.51
C PHE A 173 3.02 14.82 15.37
N ARG A 174 2.39 15.76 16.08
CA ARG A 174 0.93 15.81 16.22
C ARG A 174 0.22 16.09 14.90
N TYR A 175 0.77 17.01 14.10
CA TYR A 175 0.18 17.37 12.81
C TYR A 175 0.06 16.16 11.87
N ASP A 176 1.14 15.42 11.65
CA ASP A 176 1.12 14.22 10.81
C ASP A 176 0.27 13.10 11.40
N LEU A 177 0.24 12.97 12.73
CA LEU A 177 -0.63 12.00 13.39
C LEU A 177 -2.11 12.37 13.21
N GLU A 178 -2.46 13.65 13.26
CA GLU A 178 -3.83 14.14 12.99
C GLU A 178 -4.26 13.85 11.55
N LEU A 179 -3.38 14.08 10.56
CA LEU A 179 -3.64 13.71 9.16
C LEU A 179 -3.89 12.21 9.01
N LEU A 180 -3.10 11.40 9.71
CA LEU A 180 -3.26 9.95 9.69
C LEU A 180 -4.56 9.50 10.40
N ILE A 181 -4.94 10.14 11.51
CA ILE A 181 -6.23 9.91 12.17
C ILE A 181 -7.38 10.21 11.22
N GLU A 182 -7.36 11.37 10.55
CA GLU A 182 -8.39 11.79 9.60
C GLU A 182 -8.55 10.77 8.47
N LEU A 183 -7.43 10.35 7.86
CA LEU A 183 -7.42 9.31 6.84
C LEU A 183 -8.09 8.02 7.33
N LEU A 184 -7.69 7.52 8.50
CA LEU A 184 -8.16 6.24 9.01
C LEU A 184 -9.66 6.28 9.38
N ASP A 185 -10.16 7.40 9.90
CA ASP A 185 -11.60 7.58 10.14
C ASP A 185 -12.37 7.61 8.82
N ILE A 186 -11.90 8.35 7.80
CA ILE A 186 -12.56 8.41 6.48
C ILE A 186 -12.65 7.01 5.84
N GLU A 187 -11.55 6.25 5.87
CA GLU A 187 -11.52 4.88 5.31
C GLU A 187 -12.44 3.94 6.11
N HIS A 188 -12.49 4.07 7.43
CA HIS A 188 -13.40 3.29 8.27
C HIS A 188 -14.87 3.60 7.96
N GLU A 189 -15.26 4.87 7.94
CA GLU A 189 -16.63 5.30 7.69
C GLU A 189 -17.09 4.86 6.29
N SER A 190 -16.20 4.99 5.30
CA SER A 190 -16.45 4.53 3.93
C SER A 190 -16.62 3.01 3.86
N TRP A 191 -15.82 2.26 4.60
CA TRP A 191 -15.91 0.80 4.69
C TRP A 191 -17.20 0.33 5.39
N GLU A 192 -17.57 0.94 6.52
CA GLU A 192 -18.81 0.63 7.24
C GLU A 192 -20.03 0.93 6.35
N TYR A 193 -20.04 2.11 5.71
CA TYR A 193 -21.10 2.48 4.79
C TYR A 193 -21.18 1.51 3.61
N GLY A 194 -20.05 1.23 2.96
CA GLY A 194 -19.99 0.34 1.81
C GLY A 194 -20.48 -1.07 2.14
N THR A 195 -19.97 -1.65 3.22
CA THR A 195 -20.35 -3.00 3.67
C THR A 195 -21.83 -3.09 4.05
N ALA A 196 -22.41 -2.05 4.65
CA ALA A 196 -23.80 -2.05 5.06
C ALA A 196 -24.81 -1.75 3.94
N ASN A 197 -24.40 -0.96 2.93
CA ASN A 197 -25.35 -0.38 1.96
C ASN A 197 -25.12 -0.82 0.51
N LEU A 198 -23.99 -1.45 0.18
CA LEU A 198 -23.62 -1.80 -1.19
C LEU A 198 -23.33 -3.31 -1.29
N ASP A 199 -24.18 -4.02 -2.03
CA ASP A 199 -24.09 -5.48 -2.22
C ASP A 199 -22.84 -5.96 -2.95
N TRP A 200 -22.16 -5.06 -3.67
CA TRP A 200 -20.92 -5.32 -4.41
C TRP A 200 -19.65 -4.94 -3.64
N TYR A 201 -19.76 -4.29 -2.48
CA TYR A 201 -18.62 -3.75 -1.75
C TYR A 201 -17.90 -4.86 -0.98
N THR A 202 -16.62 -5.04 -1.31
CA THR A 202 -15.79 -6.20 -0.91
C THR A 202 -14.42 -5.78 -0.39
N GLN A 203 -14.14 -4.47 -0.37
CA GLN A 203 -12.83 -3.96 0.02
C GLN A 203 -12.60 -4.19 1.51
N ASP A 204 -11.39 -4.62 1.84
CA ASP A 204 -11.03 -5.06 3.20
C ASP A 204 -9.67 -4.51 3.66
N THR A 205 -8.92 -3.84 2.77
CA THR A 205 -7.54 -3.44 3.04
C THR A 205 -7.24 -2.06 2.46
N VAL A 206 -6.64 -1.19 3.27
CA VAL A 206 -5.97 0.03 2.81
C VAL A 206 -4.55 -0.33 2.38
N PHE A 207 -4.20 -0.02 1.14
CA PHE A 207 -2.85 -0.18 0.62
C PHE A 207 -2.15 1.18 0.57
N PHE A 208 -0.89 1.20 1.01
CA PHE A 208 -0.04 2.39 1.00
C PHE A 208 1.03 2.26 -0.07
N TYR A 209 1.14 3.25 -0.95
CA TYR A 209 2.09 3.29 -2.06
C TYR A 209 3.19 4.28 -1.71
N LEU A 210 4.38 3.74 -1.47
CA LEU A 210 5.58 4.51 -1.16
C LEU A 210 6.40 4.67 -2.45
N GLY A 211 6.64 5.91 -2.89
CA GLY A 211 7.41 6.16 -4.10
C GLY A 211 7.75 7.62 -4.38
#